data_AF-B7XT84-F1
#
_entry.id   AF-B7XT84-F1
#
_cell.length_a   1.000
_cell.length_b   1.000
_cell.length_c   1.000
_cell.angle_alpha   90.00
_cell.angle_beta   90.00
_cell.angle_gamma   90.00
#
_symmetry.space_group_name_H-M   'P 1'
#
loop_
_entity.id
_entity.type
_entity.pdbx_description
1 polymer ?
#
loop_
_entity_poly.entity_id
_entity_poly.type
_entity_poly.pdbx_seq_one_letter_code
_entity_poly.pdbx_strand_id
1 'polypeptide(L)'
;MLEIEDKLFLKFCDFIYNNSGMRFDEKNKFVLQSRINDAVRELALKNPSQLYNLIISEKLKKEYFLDLVTTNLTRFFRNSLHFQTFEKFVIPNLINIKNIEEKNRIIIWSAGCSTGEEPYSLAFVLKSKLPKEIDFIIIASDLSLKSLMIAKEGYYSSNKCENIPKEYRHYIYSHSNGYKIKNEIKNHIRFDYHNLNFESNFSEIDVIFCRNVLIYFDEKSKIKVLKRFYNNMSKNSYLFIGHSESLFGLNLPFKFLKTPWAIIYEKKDTGSQKEKFKLQNKYKL
;
A
#
# COMPACT_ATOMS: atom_id res chain seq x y z
N MET A 1 30.27 6.59 8.32
CA MET A 1 28.86 6.58 8.77
C MET A 1 28.86 7.27 10.13
N LEU A 2 27.98 8.25 10.40
CA LEU A 2 27.97 8.87 11.72
C LEU A 2 27.41 7.86 12.73
N GLU A 3 28.06 7.76 13.88
CA GLU A 3 27.62 6.92 14.97
C GLU A 3 26.40 7.55 15.64
N ILE A 4 25.40 6.72 15.97
CA ILE A 4 24.17 7.16 16.63
C ILE A 4 24.13 6.48 18.00
N GLU A 5 24.17 7.27 19.07
CA GLU A 5 24.01 6.74 20.43
C GLU A 5 22.70 5.96 20.57
N ASP A 6 22.73 4.80 21.25
CA ASP A 6 21.57 3.91 21.36
C ASP A 6 20.34 4.61 21.95
N LYS A 7 20.53 5.51 22.93
CA LYS A 7 19.44 6.30 23.53
C LYS A 7 18.77 7.22 22.52
N LEU A 8 19.55 7.85 21.64
CA LEU A 8 19.02 8.71 20.58
C LEU A 8 18.35 7.87 19.48
N PHE A 9 18.93 6.72 19.15
CA PHE A 9 18.34 5.78 18.21
C PHE A 9 16.95 5.32 18.66
N LEU A 10 16.80 4.94 19.94
CA LEU A 10 15.50 4.56 20.51
C LEU A 10 14.47 5.70 20.42
N LYS A 11 14.89 6.94 20.66
CA LYS A 11 14.03 8.11 20.49
C LYS A 11 13.52 8.29 19.06
N PHE A 12 14.35 8.01 18.05
CA PHE A 12 13.91 7.98 16.65
C PHE A 12 12.90 6.85 16.41
N CYS A 13 13.16 5.65 16.92
CA CYS A 13 12.24 4.51 16.81
C CYS A 13 10.87 4.85 17.41
N ASP A 14 10.83 5.41 18.62
CA ASP A 14 9.60 5.80 19.31
C ASP A 14 8.85 6.88 18.53
N PHE A 15 9.57 7.90 18.03
CA PHE A 15 8.97 8.95 17.21
C PHE A 15 8.33 8.37 15.94
N ILE A 16 9.03 7.49 15.22
CA ILE A 16 8.54 6.88 14.00
C ILE A 16 7.33 5.99 14.31
N TYR A 17 7.41 5.16 15.34
CA TYR A 17 6.33 4.27 15.74
C TYR A 17 5.06 5.05 16.10
N ASN A 18 5.18 6.09 16.93
CA ASN A 18 4.04 6.89 17.35
C ASN A 18 3.38 7.64 16.18
N ASN A 19 4.15 8.03 15.17
CA ASN A 19 3.65 8.82 14.04
C ASN A 19 3.28 7.98 12.80
N SER A 20 3.73 6.73 12.68
CA SER A 20 3.48 5.90 11.48
C SER A 20 3.01 4.47 11.76
N GLY A 21 3.16 3.98 12.99
CA GLY A 21 2.97 2.57 13.34
C GLY A 21 4.09 1.64 12.86
N MET A 22 5.11 2.17 12.17
CA MET A 22 6.27 1.39 11.75
C MET A 22 7.19 1.12 12.94
N ARG A 23 7.61 -0.14 13.09
CA ARG A 23 8.54 -0.58 14.12
C ARG A 23 9.90 -0.91 13.51
N PHE A 24 10.93 -0.33 14.10
CA PHE A 24 12.31 -0.72 13.85
C PHE A 24 12.82 -1.54 15.03
N ASP A 25 13.35 -2.73 14.75
CA ASP A 25 13.94 -3.69 15.68
C ASP A 25 15.42 -3.92 15.33
N GLU A 26 16.08 -4.85 16.02
CA GLU A 26 17.50 -5.14 15.75
C GLU A 26 17.77 -5.57 14.31
N LYS A 27 16.83 -6.26 13.66
CA LYS A 27 17.01 -6.79 12.31
C LYS A 27 17.02 -5.69 11.26
N ASN A 28 16.33 -4.57 11.51
CA ASN A 28 16.29 -3.43 10.60
C ASN A 28 16.99 -2.16 11.16
N LYS A 29 17.71 -2.29 12.29
CA LYS A 29 18.52 -1.22 12.92
C LYS A 29 19.45 -0.54 11.90
N PHE A 30 20.23 -1.34 11.16
CA PHE A 30 21.17 -0.83 10.16
C PHE A 30 20.48 -0.05 9.03
N VAL A 31 19.29 -0.49 8.62
CA VAL A 31 18.51 0.22 7.58
C VAL A 31 18.11 1.59 8.09
N LEU A 32 17.53 1.68 9.30
CA LEU A 32 17.14 2.95 9.88
C LEU A 32 18.34 3.87 10.12
N GLN A 33 19.45 3.34 10.65
CA GLN A 33 20.67 4.12 10.85
C GLN A 33 21.21 4.70 9.53
N SER A 34 21.22 3.91 8.46
CA SER A 34 21.61 4.41 7.14
C SER A 34 20.69 5.56 6.68
N ARG A 35 19.37 5.41 6.86
CA ARG A 35 18.39 6.43 6.46
C ARG A 35 18.49 7.72 7.28
N ILE A 36 18.70 7.60 8.59
CA ILE A 36 18.95 8.77 9.45
C ILE A 36 20.21 9.50 8.97
N ASN A 37 21.26 8.76 8.65
CA ASN A 37 22.50 9.35 8.12
C ASN A 37 22.31 10.00 6.74
N ASP A 38 21.50 9.40 5.87
CA ASP A 38 21.10 10.02 4.60
C ASP A 38 20.34 11.33 4.84
N ALA A 39 19.37 11.33 5.76
CA ALA A 39 18.60 12.52 6.12
C ALA A 39 19.47 13.66 6.69
N VAL A 40 20.44 13.32 7.56
CA VAL A 40 21.42 14.29 8.09
C VAL A 40 22.20 14.94 6.95
N ARG A 41 22.61 14.16 5.95
CA ARG A 41 23.33 14.69 4.78
C ARG A 41 22.44 15.52 3.87
N GLU A 42 21.24 15.05 3.57
CA GLU A 42 20.26 15.77 2.72
C GLU A 42 19.91 17.14 3.30
N LEU A 43 19.81 17.24 4.62
CA LEU A 43 19.51 18.48 5.34
C LEU A 43 20.76 19.30 5.73
N ALA A 44 21.95 18.90 5.28
CA ALA A 44 23.23 19.53 5.60
C ALA A 44 23.47 19.74 7.12
N LEU A 45 23.04 18.76 7.93
CA LEU A 45 23.18 18.78 9.39
C LEU A 45 24.50 18.15 9.83
N LYS A 46 25.00 18.52 11.01
CA LYS A 46 26.28 18.01 11.53
C LYS A 46 26.15 16.62 12.13
N ASN A 47 25.02 16.30 12.75
CA ASN A 47 24.82 15.04 13.46
C ASN A 47 23.33 14.67 13.61
N PRO A 48 23.02 13.41 13.94
CA PRO A 48 21.65 12.95 14.20
C PRO A 48 20.92 13.69 15.33
N SER A 49 21.63 14.21 16.33
CA SER A 49 21.02 14.95 17.44
C SER A 49 20.38 16.26 16.96
N GLN A 50 21.02 16.96 16.03
CA GLN A 50 20.44 18.14 15.38
C GLN A 50 19.18 17.80 14.61
N LEU A 51 19.20 16.69 13.86
CA LEU A 51 18.01 16.20 13.15
C LEU A 51 16.86 15.94 14.12
N TYR A 52 17.12 15.22 15.22
CA TYR A 52 16.10 14.93 16.22
C TYR A 52 15.52 16.21 16.85
N ASN A 53 16.38 17.19 17.16
CA ASN A 53 15.94 18.47 17.70
C ASN A 53 15.05 19.25 16.73
N LEU A 54 15.33 19.22 15.42
CA LEU A 54 14.47 19.85 14.42
C LEU A 54 13.09 19.18 14.34
N ILE A 55 13.03 17.86 14.49
CA ILE A 55 11.77 17.10 14.49
C ILE A 55 10.92 17.47 15.71
N ILE A 56 11.48 17.40 16.93
CA ILE A 56 10.72 17.65 18.16
C ILE A 56 10.35 19.13 18.36
N SER A 57 11.10 20.04 17.75
CA SER A 57 10.78 21.48 17.76
C SER A 57 9.84 21.88 16.62
N GLU A 58 9.34 20.92 15.84
CA GLU A 58 8.43 21.10 14.69
C GLU A 58 8.99 22.00 13.57
N LYS A 59 10.28 22.36 13.64
CA LYS A 59 10.99 23.07 12.56
C LYS A 59 11.15 22.20 11.31
N LEU A 60 11.17 20.87 11.50
CA LEU A 60 11.04 19.89 10.43
C LEU A 60 9.66 19.24 10.52
N LYS A 61 8.87 19.35 9.45
CA LYS A 61 7.55 18.68 9.39
C LYS A 61 7.73 17.17 9.55
N LYS A 62 6.96 16.56 10.45
CA LYS A 62 7.02 15.12 10.75
C LYS A 62 6.81 14.26 9.51
N GLU A 63 5.93 14.67 8.60
CA GLU A 63 5.63 13.96 7.36
C GLU A 63 6.86 13.88 6.46
N TYR A 64 7.63 14.97 6.39
CA TYR A 64 8.86 15.01 5.61
C TYR A 64 9.96 14.15 6.23
N PHE A 65 10.10 14.14 7.57
CA PHE A 65 11.02 13.21 8.21
C PHE A 65 10.65 11.74 7.96
N LEU A 66 9.37 11.39 8.10
CA LEU A 66 8.88 10.04 7.82
C LEU A 66 9.21 9.61 6.38
N ASP A 67 9.02 10.50 5.42
CA ASP A 67 9.37 10.26 4.02
C ASP A 67 10.84 9.84 3.86
N LEU A 68 11.78 10.58 4.48
CA LEU A 68 13.22 10.30 4.43
C LEU A 68 13.62 8.92 4.98
N VAL A 69 12.85 8.38 5.93
CA VAL A 69 13.18 7.11 6.59
C VAL A 69 12.39 5.90 6.08
N THR A 70 11.42 6.11 5.19
CA THR A 70 10.68 5.02 4.54
C THR A 70 11.50 4.30 3.46
N THR A 71 11.23 3.00 3.26
CA THR A 71 11.86 2.21 2.19
C THR A 71 10.87 1.98 1.05
N ASN A 72 11.14 2.62 -0.09
CA ASN A 72 10.20 2.71 -1.21
C ASN A 72 10.59 1.83 -2.40
N LEU A 73 10.94 0.55 -2.17
CA LEU A 73 11.27 -0.36 -3.26
C LEU A 73 10.01 -0.96 -3.89
N THR A 74 9.77 -0.61 -5.15
CA THR A 74 8.67 -1.17 -5.96
C THR A 74 9.11 -1.34 -7.41
N ARG A 75 8.33 -2.11 -8.18
CA ARG A 75 8.53 -2.32 -9.62
C ARG A 75 7.22 -2.70 -10.29
N PHE A 76 7.11 -2.41 -11.58
CA PHE A 76 5.95 -2.85 -12.38
C PHE A 76 5.80 -4.37 -12.30
N PHE A 77 4.54 -4.80 -12.17
CA PHE A 77 4.15 -6.21 -12.09
C PHE A 77 4.95 -7.02 -11.05
N ARG A 78 5.33 -6.40 -9.93
CA ARG A 78 6.00 -7.09 -8.81
C ARG A 78 5.12 -8.25 -8.36
N ASN A 79 5.67 -9.47 -8.38
CA ASN A 79 4.94 -10.71 -8.13
C ASN A 79 3.84 -10.95 -9.18
N SER A 80 4.24 -11.52 -10.31
CA SER A 80 3.35 -11.82 -11.44
C SER A 80 2.18 -12.72 -11.06
N LEU A 81 2.33 -13.61 -10.07
CA LEU A 81 1.26 -14.51 -9.63
C LEU A 81 0.06 -13.75 -9.03
N HIS A 82 0.29 -12.65 -8.29
CA HIS A 82 -0.81 -11.81 -7.81
C HIS A 82 -1.55 -11.13 -8.96
N PHE A 83 -0.85 -10.67 -9.99
CA PHE A 83 -1.47 -10.09 -11.17
C PHE A 83 -2.22 -11.15 -11.99
N GLN A 84 -1.73 -12.40 -12.05
CA GLN A 84 -2.48 -13.50 -12.67
C GLN A 84 -3.76 -13.84 -11.88
N THR A 85 -3.70 -13.91 -10.55
CA THR A 85 -4.90 -14.04 -9.71
C THR A 85 -5.86 -12.87 -9.91
N PHE A 86 -5.35 -11.65 -9.96
CA PHE A 86 -6.17 -10.46 -10.15
C PHE A 86 -6.88 -10.48 -11.51
N GLU A 87 -6.13 -10.73 -12.58
CA GLU A 87 -6.61 -10.74 -13.96
C GLU A 87 -7.57 -11.90 -14.25
N LYS A 88 -7.19 -13.12 -13.87
CA LYS A 88 -7.87 -14.35 -14.32
C LYS A 88 -8.94 -14.85 -13.35
N PHE A 89 -8.97 -14.35 -12.12
CA PHE A 89 -9.92 -14.79 -11.11
C PHE A 89 -10.70 -13.63 -10.50
N VAL A 90 -10.02 -12.59 -9.99
CA VAL A 90 -10.71 -11.49 -9.28
C VAL A 90 -11.53 -10.62 -10.22
N ILE A 91 -10.97 -10.16 -11.35
CA ILE A 91 -11.69 -9.31 -12.30
C ILE A 91 -12.98 -9.99 -12.83
N PRO A 92 -12.96 -11.24 -13.32
CA PRO A 92 -14.19 -11.92 -13.76
C PRO A 92 -15.25 -12.01 -12.67
N ASN A 93 -14.85 -12.31 -11.42
CA ASN A 93 -15.78 -12.36 -10.29
C ASN A 93 -16.36 -10.98 -9.96
N LEU A 94 -15.55 -9.93 -10.00
CA LEU A 94 -16.00 -8.56 -9.76
C LEU A 94 -16.99 -8.10 -10.84
N ILE A 95 -16.75 -8.41 -12.12
CA ILE A 95 -17.70 -8.11 -13.20
C ILE A 95 -19.06 -8.74 -12.89
N ASN A 96 -19.09 -10.02 -12.50
CA ASN A 96 -20.34 -10.69 -12.13
C ASN A 96 -21.03 -10.03 -10.93
N ILE A 97 -20.28 -9.72 -9.87
CA ILE A 97 -20.79 -9.02 -8.69
C ILE A 97 -21.40 -7.67 -9.08
N LYS A 98 -20.70 -6.88 -9.89
CA LYS A 98 -21.15 -5.56 -10.32
C LYS A 98 -22.42 -5.63 -11.16
N ASN A 99 -22.54 -6.62 -12.05
CA ASN A 99 -23.77 -6.87 -12.81
C ASN A 99 -24.95 -7.23 -11.88
N ILE A 100 -24.73 -8.09 -10.88
CA ILE A 100 -25.78 -8.48 -9.91
C ILE A 100 -26.20 -7.30 -9.03
N GLU A 101 -25.24 -6.45 -8.63
CA GLU A 101 -25.49 -5.26 -7.82
C GLU A 101 -26.01 -4.07 -8.63
N GLU A 102 -26.18 -4.21 -9.95
CA GLU A 102 -26.51 -3.12 -10.88
C GLU A 102 -25.58 -1.91 -10.74
N LYS A 103 -24.31 -2.18 -10.43
CA LYS A 103 -23.24 -1.18 -10.34
C LYS A 103 -22.33 -1.29 -11.55
N ASN A 104 -21.76 -0.17 -11.98
CA ASN A 104 -20.88 -0.13 -13.15
C ASN A 104 -19.48 0.37 -12.83
N ARG A 105 -19.07 0.38 -11.56
CA ARG A 105 -17.76 0.88 -11.14
C ARG A 105 -17.07 -0.06 -10.17
N ILE A 106 -15.81 -0.35 -10.45
CA ILE A 106 -14.88 -1.05 -9.55
C ILE A 106 -13.98 -0.05 -8.85
N ILE A 107 -13.88 -0.13 -7.52
CA ILE A 107 -13.02 0.74 -6.72
C ILE A 107 -11.89 -0.10 -6.11
N ILE A 108 -10.65 0.28 -6.40
CA ILE A 108 -9.45 -0.39 -5.89
C ILE A 108 -8.66 0.58 -5.02
N TRP A 109 -8.05 0.07 -3.96
CA TRP A 109 -7.08 0.81 -3.16
C TRP A 109 -5.70 0.13 -3.21
N SER A 110 -4.71 0.78 -3.81
CA SER A 110 -3.29 0.46 -3.63
C SER A 110 -2.77 1.25 -2.42
N ALA A 111 -2.64 0.58 -1.28
CA ALA A 111 -2.24 1.11 0.01
C ALA A 111 -0.74 0.89 0.22
N GLY A 112 0.03 1.99 0.30
CA GLY A 112 1.49 1.98 0.26
C GLY A 112 2.01 1.84 -1.18
N CYS A 113 1.49 2.67 -2.08
CA CYS A 113 1.74 2.57 -3.53
C CYS A 113 3.15 2.96 -3.99
N SER A 114 3.97 3.54 -3.10
CA SER A 114 5.33 4.00 -3.36
C SER A 114 5.37 4.91 -4.60
N THR A 115 6.32 4.68 -5.52
CA THR A 115 6.51 5.50 -6.72
C THR A 115 5.51 5.23 -7.84
N GLY A 116 4.41 4.51 -7.58
CA GLY A 116 3.26 4.39 -8.48
C GLY A 116 3.25 3.16 -9.41
N GLU A 117 4.30 2.34 -9.42
CA GLU A 117 4.36 1.18 -10.31
C GLU A 117 3.22 0.17 -10.08
N GLU A 118 2.79 -0.06 -8.84
CA GLU A 118 1.67 -0.95 -8.52
C GLU A 118 0.32 -0.43 -9.05
N PRO A 119 -0.14 0.79 -8.72
CA PRO A 119 -1.42 1.28 -9.22
C PRO A 119 -1.44 1.41 -10.75
N TYR A 120 -0.31 1.72 -11.39
CA TYR A 120 -0.24 1.69 -12.86
C TYR A 120 -0.34 0.28 -13.43
N SER A 121 0.33 -0.72 -12.84
CA SER A 121 0.15 -2.13 -13.26
C SER A 121 -1.30 -2.59 -13.10
N LEU A 122 -1.98 -2.22 -12.02
CA LEU A 122 -3.40 -2.53 -11.82
C LEU A 122 -4.27 -1.86 -12.89
N ALA A 123 -4.02 -0.58 -13.19
CA ALA A 123 -4.75 0.16 -14.20
C ALA A 123 -4.56 -0.41 -15.62
N PHE A 124 -3.35 -0.87 -15.97
CA PHE A 124 -3.10 -1.52 -17.26
C PHE A 124 -3.94 -2.79 -17.43
N VAL A 125 -3.99 -3.64 -16.39
CA VAL A 125 -4.78 -4.87 -16.40
C VAL A 125 -6.26 -4.53 -16.49
N LEU A 126 -6.76 -3.64 -15.65
CA LEU A 126 -8.18 -3.24 -15.65
C LEU A 126 -8.61 -2.65 -16.99
N LYS A 127 -7.83 -1.71 -17.55
CA LYS A 127 -8.13 -1.09 -18.85
C LYS A 127 -8.16 -2.10 -20.00
N SER A 128 -7.34 -3.15 -19.91
CA SER A 128 -7.27 -4.22 -20.90
C SER A 128 -8.40 -5.26 -20.78
N LYS A 129 -8.91 -5.48 -19.56
CA LYS A 129 -9.76 -6.64 -19.26
C LYS A 129 -11.21 -6.31 -18.93
N LEU A 130 -11.51 -5.07 -18.52
CA LEU A 130 -12.87 -4.67 -18.23
C LEU A 130 -13.67 -4.41 -19.52
N PRO A 131 -14.95 -4.78 -19.54
CA PRO A 131 -15.87 -4.35 -20.59
C PRO A 131 -16.05 -2.83 -20.52
N LYS A 132 -16.43 -2.21 -21.65
CA LYS A 132 -16.48 -0.73 -21.76
C LYS A 132 -17.50 -0.10 -20.81
N GLU A 133 -18.52 -0.86 -20.43
CA GLU A 133 -19.63 -0.47 -19.58
C GLU A 133 -19.23 -0.39 -18.09
N ILE A 134 -18.12 -1.05 -17.69
CA ILE A 134 -17.63 -1.05 -16.32
C ILE A 134 -16.41 -0.13 -16.21
N ASP A 135 -16.59 0.97 -15.49
CA ASP A 135 -15.54 1.92 -15.15
C ASP A 135 -14.73 1.44 -13.92
N PHE A 136 -13.58 2.06 -13.69
CA PHE A 136 -12.78 1.80 -12.50
C PHE A 136 -12.07 3.05 -12.00
N ILE A 137 -11.86 3.09 -10.69
CA ILE A 137 -11.03 4.08 -10.01
C ILE A 137 -10.05 3.35 -9.10
N ILE A 138 -8.79 3.75 -9.15
CA ILE A 138 -7.74 3.30 -8.24
C ILE A 138 -7.38 4.47 -7.32
N ILE A 139 -7.64 4.29 -6.03
CA ILE A 139 -7.09 5.13 -4.98
C ILE A 139 -5.69 4.59 -4.70
N ALA A 140 -4.66 5.41 -4.90
CA ALA A 140 -3.27 5.04 -4.68
C ALA A 140 -2.74 5.93 -3.56
N SER A 141 -2.46 5.35 -2.39
CA SER A 141 -2.05 6.15 -1.25
C SER A 141 -0.69 5.75 -0.69
N ASP A 142 0.06 6.73 -0.20
CA ASP A 142 1.35 6.49 0.44
C ASP A 142 1.64 7.50 1.56
N LEU A 143 2.57 7.14 2.46
CA LEU A 143 3.13 8.02 3.47
C LEU A 143 4.23 8.92 2.89
N SER A 144 4.85 8.53 1.78
CA SER A 144 5.92 9.26 1.10
C SER A 144 5.36 10.25 0.09
N LEU A 145 5.36 11.55 0.44
CA LEU A 145 4.98 12.61 -0.51
C LEU A 145 5.89 12.64 -1.73
N LYS A 146 7.22 12.44 -1.55
CA LYS A 146 8.17 12.34 -2.66
C LYS A 146 7.81 11.22 -3.63
N SER A 147 7.45 10.04 -3.11
CA SER A 147 7.06 8.91 -3.95
C SER A 147 5.75 9.19 -4.69
N LEU A 148 4.77 9.82 -4.03
CA LEU A 148 3.52 10.23 -4.67
C LEU A 148 3.74 11.28 -5.78
N MET A 149 4.70 12.18 -5.64
CA MET A 149 5.04 13.14 -6.70
C MET A 149 5.61 12.43 -7.93
N ILE A 150 6.53 11.47 -7.74
CA ILE A 150 7.06 10.63 -8.83
C ILE A 150 5.92 9.85 -9.50
N ALA A 151 5.03 9.26 -8.70
CA ALA A 151 3.89 8.52 -9.19
C ALA A 151 2.94 9.40 -10.02
N LYS A 152 2.63 10.61 -9.55
CA LYS A 152 1.81 11.60 -10.26
C LYS A 152 2.44 12.07 -11.55
N GLU A 153 3.76 12.26 -11.59
CA GLU A 153 4.47 12.57 -12.82
C GLU A 153 4.29 11.44 -13.85
N GLY A 154 4.42 10.19 -13.39
CA GLY A 154 4.26 9.00 -14.21
C GLY A 154 5.38 8.84 -15.23
N TYR A 155 6.56 9.40 -14.94
CA TYR A 155 7.79 9.20 -15.69
C TYR A 155 8.64 8.11 -15.02
N TYR A 156 9.17 7.18 -15.81
CA TYR A 156 10.03 6.10 -15.35
C TYR A 156 11.17 5.87 -16.33
N SER A 157 12.37 5.57 -15.81
CA SER A 157 13.51 5.19 -16.65
C SER A 157 13.26 3.87 -17.38
N SER A 158 13.96 3.67 -18.50
CA SER A 158 13.86 2.43 -19.30
C SER A 158 13.97 1.16 -18.46
N ASN A 159 14.96 1.09 -17.55
CA ASN A 159 15.18 -0.07 -16.68
C ASN A 159 13.98 -0.37 -15.77
N LYS A 160 13.28 0.66 -15.27
CA LYS A 160 12.07 0.45 -14.46
C LYS A 160 10.92 -0.14 -15.28
N CYS A 161 10.82 0.23 -16.56
CA CYS A 161 9.77 -0.23 -17.47
C CYS A 161 10.03 -1.60 -18.09
N GLU A 162 11.21 -2.20 -17.92
CA GLU A 162 11.54 -3.52 -18.49
C GLU A 162 10.55 -4.62 -18.10
N ASN A 163 10.09 -4.57 -16.84
CA ASN A 163 9.15 -5.54 -16.27
C ASN A 163 7.71 -5.35 -16.72
N ILE A 164 7.38 -4.34 -17.55
CA ILE A 164 6.05 -4.17 -18.13
C ILE A 164 5.88 -5.21 -19.26
N PRO A 165 4.92 -6.15 -19.12
CA PRO A 165 4.61 -7.13 -20.16
C PRO A 165 4.28 -6.46 -21.50
N LYS A 166 4.62 -7.13 -22.60
CA LYS A 166 4.55 -6.56 -23.96
C LYS A 166 3.14 -6.07 -24.30
N GLU A 167 2.12 -6.83 -23.87
CA GLU A 167 0.70 -6.55 -24.08
C GLU A 167 0.21 -5.28 -23.38
N TYR A 168 0.98 -4.69 -22.46
CA TYR A 168 0.63 -3.44 -21.77
C TYR A 168 1.52 -2.26 -22.20
N ARG A 169 2.53 -2.48 -23.05
CA ARG A 169 3.48 -1.42 -23.45
C ARG A 169 2.86 -0.32 -24.30
N HIS A 170 1.70 -0.54 -24.92
CA HIS A 170 0.99 0.52 -25.62
C HIS A 170 0.41 1.59 -24.67
N TYR A 171 0.37 1.35 -23.35
CA TYR A 171 -0.06 2.35 -22.36
C TYR A 171 1.04 3.30 -21.89
N ILE A 172 2.25 3.15 -22.41
CA ILE A 172 3.37 4.05 -22.19
C ILE A 172 3.85 4.64 -23.52
N TYR A 173 4.59 5.74 -23.46
CA TYR A 173 5.23 6.34 -24.63
C TYR A 173 6.63 6.82 -24.27
N SER A 174 7.55 6.74 -25.23
CA SER A 174 8.93 7.19 -25.04
C SER A 174 8.97 8.68 -24.74
N HIS A 175 9.77 9.06 -23.74
CA HIS A 175 9.97 10.44 -23.34
C HIS A 175 11.37 10.58 -22.74
N SER A 176 12.21 11.44 -23.32
CA SER A 176 13.60 11.63 -22.89
C SER A 176 14.37 10.28 -22.83
N ASN A 177 14.96 9.93 -21.69
CA ASN A 177 15.70 8.68 -21.46
C ASN A 177 14.85 7.57 -20.81
N GLY A 178 13.53 7.62 -20.97
CA GLY A 178 12.61 6.67 -20.38
C GLY A 178 11.22 6.73 -21.02
N TYR A 179 10.21 6.51 -20.20
CA TYR A 179 8.82 6.40 -20.62
C TYR A 179 7.90 7.20 -19.71
N LYS A 180 6.82 7.72 -20.29
CA LYS A 180 5.70 8.29 -19.55
C LYS A 180 4.45 7.43 -19.68
N ILE A 181 3.66 7.37 -18.62
CA ILE A 181 2.33 6.74 -18.63
C ILE A 181 1.35 7.64 -19.40
N LYS A 182 0.54 7.05 -20.29
CA LYS A 182 -0.51 7.77 -21.03
C LYS A 182 -1.62 8.27 -20.09
N ASN A 183 -2.20 9.43 -20.41
CA ASN A 183 -3.28 10.04 -19.62
C ASN A 183 -4.52 9.14 -19.53
N GLU A 184 -4.81 8.34 -20.55
CA GLU A 184 -5.92 7.37 -20.54
C GLU A 184 -5.83 6.35 -19.38
N ILE A 185 -4.64 6.14 -18.83
CA ILE A 185 -4.41 5.33 -17.63
C ILE A 185 -4.39 6.22 -16.38
N LYS A 186 -3.63 7.33 -16.41
CA LYS A 186 -3.48 8.23 -15.26
C LYS A 186 -4.83 8.76 -14.76
N ASN A 187 -5.78 9.01 -15.65
CA ASN A 187 -7.09 9.56 -15.33
C ASN A 187 -7.95 8.62 -14.46
N HIS A 188 -7.61 7.33 -14.38
CA HIS A 188 -8.29 6.37 -13.50
C HIS A 188 -7.64 6.28 -12.10
N ILE A 189 -6.57 7.03 -11.82
CA ILE A 189 -5.79 6.89 -10.59
C ILE A 189 -5.83 8.21 -9.80
N ARG A 190 -6.33 8.13 -8.56
CA ARG A 190 -6.26 9.21 -7.59
C ARG A 190 -5.13 8.93 -6.60
N PHE A 191 -4.08 9.73 -6.68
CA PHE A 191 -2.97 9.69 -5.72
C PHE A 191 -3.28 10.53 -4.47
N ASP A 192 -3.19 9.92 -3.29
CA ASP A 192 -3.53 10.54 -2.00
C ASP A 192 -2.41 10.34 -0.97
N TYR A 193 -2.16 11.35 -0.13
CA TYR A 193 -1.28 11.17 1.02
C TYR A 193 -2.09 10.50 2.13
N HIS A 194 -1.66 9.33 2.58
CA HIS A 194 -2.37 8.64 3.65
C HIS A 194 -1.44 7.77 4.48
N ASN A 195 -1.58 7.92 5.78
CA ASN A 195 -0.93 7.08 6.78
C ASN A 195 -1.92 6.02 7.28
N LEU A 196 -1.62 4.75 6.99
CA LEU A 196 -2.49 3.61 7.30
C LEU A 196 -2.77 3.44 8.80
N ASN A 197 -1.95 4.02 9.67
CA ASN A 197 -2.20 4.01 11.11
C ASN A 197 -3.36 4.93 11.54
N PHE A 198 -3.91 5.74 10.62
CA PHE A 198 -5.09 6.58 10.82
C PHE A 198 -6.29 6.13 10.00
N GLU A 199 -7.44 6.74 10.23
CA GLU A 199 -8.66 6.46 9.45
C GLU A 199 -8.57 7.12 8.07
N SER A 200 -9.22 6.49 7.09
CA SER A 200 -9.39 7.02 5.74
C SER A 200 -10.86 7.26 5.48
N ASN A 201 -11.19 8.21 4.60
CA ASN A 201 -12.56 8.43 4.14
C ASN A 201 -12.95 7.55 2.94
N PHE A 202 -12.21 6.45 2.72
CA PHE A 202 -12.45 5.51 1.63
C PHE A 202 -13.51 4.48 2.05
N SER A 203 -14.44 4.17 1.15
CA SER A 203 -15.51 3.20 1.38
C SER A 203 -15.83 2.44 0.09
N GLU A 204 -16.60 1.35 0.23
CA GLU A 204 -17.03 0.50 -0.90
C GLU A 204 -15.85 0.00 -1.77
N ILE A 205 -14.72 -0.30 -1.12
CA ILE A 205 -13.52 -0.78 -1.83
C ILE A 205 -13.70 -2.25 -2.21
N ASP A 206 -13.64 -2.55 -3.50
CA ASP A 206 -13.79 -3.91 -4.03
C ASP A 206 -12.50 -4.72 -3.93
N VAL A 207 -11.35 -4.05 -4.07
CA VAL A 207 -10.04 -4.68 -3.91
C VAL A 207 -9.06 -3.77 -3.19
N ILE A 208 -8.39 -4.30 -2.17
CA ILE A 208 -7.24 -3.64 -1.54
C ILE A 208 -5.97 -4.40 -1.90
N PHE A 209 -4.97 -3.69 -2.41
CA PHE A 209 -3.58 -4.13 -2.48
C PHE A 209 -2.81 -3.40 -1.38
N CYS A 210 -2.30 -4.14 -0.39
CA CYS A 210 -1.43 -3.61 0.65
C CYS A 210 -0.24 -4.55 0.80
N ARG A 211 0.71 -4.43 -0.13
CA ARG A 211 1.76 -5.42 -0.33
C ARG A 211 3.12 -4.89 0.06
N ASN A 212 3.86 -5.65 0.87
CA ASN A 212 5.20 -5.28 1.33
C ASN A 212 5.23 -3.99 2.16
N VAL A 213 4.15 -3.74 2.91
CA VAL A 213 3.96 -2.57 3.78
C VAL A 213 3.77 -3.01 5.22
N LEU A 214 2.92 -4.01 5.44
CA LEU A 214 2.63 -4.54 6.77
C LEU A 214 3.86 -5.17 7.44
N ILE A 215 4.87 -5.60 6.69
CA ILE A 215 6.16 -6.05 7.25
C ILE A 215 6.81 -5.03 8.20
N TYR A 216 6.52 -3.74 8.04
CA TYR A 216 7.05 -2.69 8.92
C TYR A 216 6.20 -2.47 10.18
N PHE A 217 5.01 -3.06 10.27
CA PHE A 217 4.07 -2.83 11.36
C PHE A 217 4.21 -3.92 12.43
N ASP A 218 4.05 -3.54 13.70
CA ASP A 218 3.89 -4.50 14.78
C ASP A 218 2.52 -5.19 14.72
N GLU A 219 2.31 -6.24 15.52
CA GLU A 219 1.06 -7.02 15.48
C GLU A 219 -0.18 -6.16 15.78
N LYS A 220 -0.09 -5.27 16.79
CA LYS A 220 -1.18 -4.38 17.18
C LYS A 220 -1.57 -3.44 16.05
N SER A 221 -0.58 -2.82 15.40
CA SER A 221 -0.80 -1.89 14.30
C SER A 221 -1.29 -2.60 13.05
N LYS A 222 -0.80 -3.82 12.75
CA LYS A 222 -1.35 -4.68 11.68
C LYS A 222 -2.83 -4.94 11.88
N ILE A 223 -3.23 -5.40 13.06
CA ILE A 223 -4.64 -5.67 13.38
C ILE A 223 -5.50 -4.41 13.19
N LYS A 224 -5.01 -3.25 13.64
CA LYS A 224 -5.69 -1.97 13.49
C LYS A 224 -5.92 -1.59 12.02
N VAL A 225 -4.87 -1.66 11.20
CA VAL A 225 -4.92 -1.39 9.75
C VAL A 225 -5.89 -2.34 9.06
N LEU A 226 -5.79 -3.65 9.35
CA LEU A 226 -6.60 -4.66 8.68
C LEU A 226 -8.08 -4.60 9.09
N LYS A 227 -8.40 -4.22 10.33
CA LYS A 227 -9.78 -3.94 10.74
C LYS A 227 -10.37 -2.77 9.96
N ARG A 228 -9.59 -1.71 9.72
CA ARG A 228 -10.03 -0.57 8.90
C ARG A 228 -10.23 -0.97 7.44
N PHE A 229 -9.30 -1.73 6.87
CA PHE A 229 -9.49 -2.32 5.53
C PHE A 229 -10.80 -3.07 5.45
N TYR A 230 -11.03 -3.99 6.40
CA TYR A 230 -12.28 -4.74 6.44
C TYR A 230 -13.52 -3.84 6.49
N ASN A 231 -13.48 -2.75 7.26
CA ASN A 231 -14.61 -1.81 7.36
C ASN A 231 -14.83 -0.99 6.08
N ASN A 232 -13.77 -0.61 5.37
CA ASN A 232 -13.85 0.17 4.15
C ASN A 232 -14.20 -0.67 2.91
N MET A 233 -13.99 -1.98 3.00
CA MET A 233 -14.23 -2.91 1.89
C MET A 233 -15.71 -3.23 1.66
N SER A 234 -16.10 -3.39 0.39
CA SER A 234 -17.40 -3.89 -0.06
C SER A 234 -17.71 -5.29 0.51
N LYS A 235 -18.98 -5.71 0.47
CA LYS A 235 -19.42 -7.01 1.03
C LYS A 235 -18.78 -8.22 0.34
N ASN A 236 -18.48 -8.12 -0.94
CA ASN A 236 -17.80 -9.13 -1.75
C ASN A 236 -16.54 -8.50 -2.33
N SER A 237 -15.41 -8.70 -1.66
CA SER A 237 -14.19 -7.96 -1.96
C SER A 237 -12.93 -8.76 -1.61
N TYR A 238 -11.80 -8.32 -2.15
CA TYR A 238 -10.54 -9.05 -2.08
C TYR A 238 -9.42 -8.20 -1.48
N LEU A 239 -8.55 -8.84 -0.71
CA LEU A 239 -7.36 -8.23 -0.11
C LEU A 239 -6.11 -9.01 -0.55
N PHE A 240 -5.19 -8.29 -1.17
CA PHE A 240 -3.86 -8.75 -1.54
C PHE A 240 -2.84 -8.19 -0.56
N ILE A 241 -2.12 -9.08 0.12
CA ILE A 241 -0.93 -8.74 0.92
C ILE A 241 0.32 -9.28 0.24
N GLY A 242 1.51 -8.88 0.67
CA GLY A 242 2.79 -9.35 0.14
C GLY A 242 3.09 -10.80 0.50
N HIS A 243 3.99 -11.43 -0.27
CA HIS A 243 4.36 -12.85 -0.10
C HIS A 243 4.92 -13.24 1.27
N SER A 244 5.56 -12.29 1.96
CA SER A 244 6.12 -12.50 3.29
C SER A 244 5.17 -12.08 4.41
N GLU A 245 3.94 -11.68 4.07
CA GLU A 245 2.94 -11.17 4.99
C GLU A 245 1.84 -12.22 5.17
N SER A 246 1.23 -12.28 6.36
CA SER A 246 0.15 -13.20 6.66
C SER A 246 -0.81 -12.60 7.69
N LEU A 247 -2.10 -12.90 7.54
CA LEU A 247 -3.14 -12.62 8.53
C LEU A 247 -3.32 -13.76 9.55
N PHE A 248 -2.55 -14.84 9.41
CA PHE A 248 -2.65 -16.00 10.31
C PHE A 248 -2.37 -15.58 11.76
N GLY A 249 -3.22 -16.05 12.68
CA GLY A 249 -3.13 -15.72 14.10
C GLY A 249 -3.76 -14.37 14.51
N LEU A 250 -4.14 -13.50 13.57
CA LEU A 250 -4.64 -12.15 13.89
C LEU A 250 -6.15 -12.09 14.23
N ASN A 251 -6.87 -13.22 14.16
CA ASN A 251 -8.31 -13.36 14.42
C ASN A 251 -9.18 -12.28 13.75
N LEU A 252 -9.01 -12.12 12.44
CA LEU A 252 -9.74 -11.16 11.61
C LEU A 252 -10.78 -11.87 10.73
N PRO A 253 -11.92 -11.22 10.40
CA PRO A 253 -13.01 -11.83 9.64
C PRO A 253 -12.73 -11.97 8.13
N PHE A 254 -11.47 -12.07 7.73
CA PHE A 254 -11.07 -12.38 6.36
C PHE A 254 -11.04 -13.89 6.14
N LYS A 255 -11.59 -14.35 5.02
CA LYS A 255 -11.47 -15.76 4.61
C LYS A 255 -10.23 -15.92 3.75
N PHE A 256 -9.47 -16.96 4.03
CA PHE A 256 -8.33 -17.36 3.21
C PHE A 256 -8.84 -17.94 1.89
N LEU A 257 -8.29 -17.46 0.77
CA LEU A 257 -8.69 -17.90 -0.57
C LEU A 257 -7.45 -18.29 -1.37
N LYS A 258 -7.31 -19.60 -1.63
CA LYS A 258 -6.28 -20.14 -2.51
C LYS A 258 -6.80 -20.16 -3.94
N THR A 259 -6.11 -19.48 -4.84
CA THR A 259 -6.32 -19.56 -6.29
C THR A 259 -5.22 -20.43 -6.92
N PRO A 260 -5.32 -20.79 -8.22
CA PRO A 260 -4.25 -21.54 -8.89
C PRO A 260 -2.88 -20.86 -8.87
N TRP A 261 -2.84 -19.52 -8.74
CA TRP A 261 -1.59 -18.75 -8.83
C TRP A 261 -1.10 -18.23 -7.48
N ALA A 262 -2.01 -17.76 -6.63
CA ALA A 262 -1.66 -17.15 -5.36
C ALA A 262 -2.73 -17.32 -4.29
N ILE A 263 -2.29 -17.04 -3.07
CA ILE A 263 -3.16 -16.93 -1.90
C ILE A 263 -3.51 -15.46 -1.71
N ILE A 264 -4.81 -15.20 -1.56
CA ILE A 264 -5.35 -13.89 -1.22
C ILE A 264 -6.36 -14.04 -0.08
N TYR A 265 -6.91 -12.93 0.37
CA TYR A 265 -7.98 -12.91 1.35
C TYR A 265 -9.25 -12.36 0.72
N GLU A 266 -10.39 -12.86 1.14
CA GLU A 266 -11.69 -12.33 0.73
C GLU A 266 -12.52 -11.90 1.93
N LYS A 267 -13.27 -10.82 1.75
CA LYS A 267 -14.42 -10.49 2.58
C LYS A 267 -15.65 -10.95 1.81
N LYS A 268 -16.37 -11.88 2.41
CA LYS A 268 -17.71 -12.30 2.00
C LYS A 268 -18.64 -12.08 3.18
N ASP A 269 -19.49 -11.07 3.07
CA ASP A 269 -20.59 -10.89 4.01
C ASP A 269 -21.67 -11.94 3.69
N THR A 270 -21.43 -13.18 4.16
CA THR A 270 -22.51 -14.14 4.32
C THR A 270 -23.38 -13.58 5.43
N GLY A 271 -24.51 -12.95 5.12
CA GLY A 271 -25.40 -12.38 6.14
C GLY A 271 -25.66 -13.40 7.24
N SER A 272 -24.94 -13.28 8.38
CA SER A 272 -24.89 -14.16 9.57
C SER A 272 -23.52 -14.22 10.29
N GLN A 273 -22.65 -13.20 10.22
CA GLN A 273 -21.50 -13.07 11.15
C GLN A 273 -21.61 -11.93 12.17
N LYS A 274 -22.61 -11.03 12.03
CA LYS A 274 -22.90 -9.99 13.03
C LYS A 274 -23.42 -10.55 14.37
N GLU A 275 -23.83 -11.81 14.45
CA GLU A 275 -24.23 -12.44 15.72
C GLU A 275 -23.06 -13.13 16.45
N LYS A 276 -22.02 -13.62 15.75
CA LYS A 276 -20.91 -14.32 16.40
C LYS A 276 -19.96 -13.41 17.19
N PHE A 277 -19.81 -12.14 16.80
CA PHE A 277 -19.05 -11.15 17.58
C PHE A 277 -19.84 -10.55 18.77
N LYS A 278 -21.18 -10.67 18.79
CA LYS A 278 -22.01 -10.27 19.94
C LYS A 278 -22.23 -11.39 20.96
N LEU A 279 -22.09 -12.66 20.56
CA LEU A 279 -22.29 -13.81 21.46
C LEU A 279 -21.05 -14.22 22.27
N GLN A 280 -19.83 -13.79 21.89
CA GLN A 280 -18.62 -14.08 22.68
C GLN A 280 -18.39 -13.17 23.90
N ASN A 281 -19.21 -12.12 24.09
CA ASN A 281 -19.14 -11.21 25.24
C ASN A 281 -20.33 -11.32 26.22
N LYS A 282 -21.15 -12.38 26.11
CA LYS A 282 -22.31 -12.58 27.02
C LYS A 282 -22.11 -13.67 28.08
N TYR A 283 -20.94 -14.30 28.13
CA TYR A 283 -20.59 -15.28 29.17
C TYR A 283 -19.16 -15.07 29.68
N LYS A 284 -18.98 -14.01 30.47
CA LYS A 284 -17.97 -13.95 31.53
C LYS A 284 -18.63 -13.28 32.74
N LEU A 285 -19.18 -14.11 33.61
CA LEU A 285 -19.18 -13.85 35.05
C LEU A 285 -17.78 -14.19 35.56
#